data_AF-A0A5B1ASC6-F1
#
_entry.id   AF-A0A5B1ASC6-F1
#
_cell.length_a   1.000
_cell.length_b   1.000
_cell.length_c   1.000
_cell.angle_alpha   90.00
_cell.angle_beta   90.00
_cell.angle_gamma   90.00
#
_symmetry.space_group_name_H-M   'P 1'
#
loop_
_entity.id
_entity.type
_entity.pdbx_description
1 polymer ?
#
loop_
_entity_poly.entity_id
_entity_poly.type
_entity_poly.pdbx_seq_one_letter_code
_entity_poly.pdbx_strand_id
1 'polypeptide(L)'
;FEALTTPERLRVLERLEQVARRLPVAQQVLINQLAEQASEQELGGRLPVALACRLRITRAEASRRVGEAADLGPRRALTGESLPPQLTATATAQHAGSLGEGHIRVIRDFLR
;
A
#
# COMPACT_ATOMS: atom_id res chain seq x y z
N PHE A 1 -21.44 16.24 -11.18
CA PHE A 1 -21.85 14.92 -11.71
C PHE A 1 -23.31 14.87 -12.20
N GLU A 2 -24.11 15.92 -12.00
CA GLU A 2 -25.53 15.94 -12.40
C GLU A 2 -25.74 15.89 -13.92
N ALA A 3 -24.85 16.53 -14.70
CA ALA A 3 -24.87 16.51 -16.17
C ALA A 3 -24.44 15.18 -16.81
N LEU A 4 -23.96 14.20 -16.03
CA LEU A 4 -23.52 12.91 -16.58
C LEU A 4 -24.70 11.95 -16.79
N THR A 5 -24.65 11.17 -17.85
CA THR A 5 -25.48 9.98 -18.04
C THR A 5 -25.04 8.84 -17.11
N THR A 6 -25.88 7.82 -16.92
CA THR A 6 -25.53 6.64 -16.11
C THR A 6 -24.25 5.93 -16.59
N PRO A 7 -24.04 5.65 -17.89
CA PRO A 7 -22.79 5.06 -18.36
C PRO A 7 -21.56 5.93 -18.08
N GLU A 8 -21.69 7.26 -18.13
CA GLU A 8 -20.58 8.17 -17.81
C GLU A 8 -20.24 8.17 -16.32
N ARG A 9 -21.25 8.10 -15.44
CA ARG A 9 -21.02 7.95 -14.00
C ARG A 9 -20.27 6.65 -13.68
N LEU A 10 -20.62 5.55 -14.33
CA LEU A 10 -19.91 4.26 -14.17
C LEU A 10 -18.45 4.37 -14.62
N ARG A 11 -18.17 4.94 -15.80
CA ARG A 11 -16.79 5.16 -16.27
C ARG A 11 -15.98 6.05 -15.32
N VAL A 12 -16.62 7.05 -14.70
CA VAL A 12 -15.95 7.89 -13.69
C VAL A 12 -15.62 7.05 -12.46
N LEU A 13 -16.56 6.24 -11.95
CA LEU A 13 -16.30 5.35 -10.80
C LEU A 13 -15.18 4.37 -11.09
N GLU A 14 -15.13 3.76 -12.28
CA GLU A 14 -14.05 2.87 -12.70
C GLU A 14 -12.68 3.56 -12.67
N ARG A 15 -12.60 4.81 -13.16
CA ARG A 15 -11.35 5.59 -13.14
C ARG A 15 -10.95 5.98 -11.71
N LEU A 16 -11.91 6.40 -10.89
CA LEU A 16 -11.67 6.72 -9.48
C LEU A 16 -11.13 5.51 -8.73
N GLU A 17 -11.71 4.34 -8.98
CA GLU A 17 -11.27 3.08 -8.38
C GLU A 17 -9.85 2.71 -8.83
N GLN A 18 -9.51 2.84 -10.12
CA GLN A 18 -8.14 2.62 -10.60
C GLN A 18 -7.13 3.55 -9.92
N VAL A 19 -7.47 4.83 -9.73
CA VAL A 19 -6.62 5.78 -9.01
C VAL A 19 -6.49 5.38 -7.54
N ALA A 20 -7.61 5.06 -6.88
CA ALA A 20 -7.63 4.65 -5.48
C ALA A 20 -6.73 3.41 -5.24
N ARG A 21 -6.75 2.43 -6.14
CA ARG A 21 -5.91 1.22 -6.07
C ARG A 21 -4.40 1.50 -6.17
N ARG A 22 -4.02 2.62 -6.80
CA ARG A 22 -2.62 3.02 -6.97
C ARG A 22 -2.09 3.88 -5.82
N LEU A 23 -2.98 4.54 -5.06
CA LEU A 23 -2.58 5.38 -3.92
C LEU A 23 -1.69 4.68 -2.89
N PRO A 24 -1.93 3.40 -2.52
CA PRO A 24 -1.08 2.72 -1.54
C PRO A 24 0.37 2.56 -1.99
N VAL A 25 0.68 2.57 -3.29
CA VAL A 25 2.05 2.35 -3.78
C VAL A 25 3.02 3.40 -3.24
N ALA A 26 2.63 4.67 -3.25
CA ALA A 26 3.45 5.74 -2.69
C ALA A 26 3.57 5.62 -1.15
N GLN A 27 2.49 5.18 -0.49
CA GLN A 27 2.50 4.97 0.97
C GLN A 27 3.46 3.86 1.37
N GLN A 28 3.52 2.76 0.60
CA GLN A 28 4.40 1.63 0.87
C GLN A 28 5.88 2.04 0.86
N VAL A 29 6.28 2.93 -0.06
CA VAL A 29 7.65 3.48 -0.10
C VAL A 29 7.97 4.24 1.19
N LEU A 30 7.08 5.14 1.63
CA LEU A 30 7.29 5.92 2.84
C LEU A 30 7.28 5.06 4.11
N ILE A 31 6.40 4.05 4.17
CA ILE A 31 6.34 3.11 5.29
C ILE A 31 7.64 2.31 5.39
N ASN A 32 8.17 1.82 4.27
CA ASN A 32 9.46 1.10 4.26
C ASN A 32 10.62 2.00 4.68
N GLN A 33 10.65 3.26 4.21
CA GLN A 33 11.67 4.23 4.65
C GLN A 33 11.60 4.49 6.16
N LEU A 34 10.40 4.65 6.72
CA LEU A 34 10.22 4.79 8.17
C LEU A 34 10.66 3.53 8.92
N ALA A 35 10.38 2.34 8.39
CA ALA A 35 10.81 1.08 8.98
C ALA A 35 12.34 0.92 8.97
N GLU A 36 13.02 1.44 7.94
CA GLU A 36 14.48 1.36 7.79
C GLU A 36 15.22 2.44 8.58
N GLN A 37 14.66 3.66 8.67
CA GLN A 37 15.41 4.86 9.07
C GLN A 37 15.01 5.42 10.43
N ALA A 38 13.77 5.21 10.88
CA ALA A 38 13.26 5.82 12.10
C ALA A 38 13.41 4.89 13.31
N SER A 39 13.90 5.44 14.41
CA SER A 39 13.90 4.78 15.71
C SER A 39 12.51 4.78 16.35
N GLU A 40 12.24 3.83 17.26
CA GLU A 40 10.98 3.83 18.02
C GLU A 40 10.81 5.12 18.85
N GLN A 41 11.91 5.73 19.29
CA GLN A 41 11.90 7.00 20.03
C GLN A 41 11.38 8.15 19.15
N GLU A 42 11.87 8.28 17.91
CA GLU A 42 11.40 9.29 16.96
C GLU A 42 9.93 9.09 16.56
N LEU A 43 9.52 7.82 16.43
CA LEU A 43 8.14 7.45 16.10
C LEU A 43 7.18 7.61 17.30
N GLY A 44 7.69 7.66 18.53
CA GLY A 44 6.89 7.61 19.75
C GLY A 44 6.30 6.23 20.05
N GLY A 45 6.95 5.16 19.57
CA GLY A 45 6.57 3.76 19.73
C GLY A 45 6.85 2.92 18.48
N ARG A 46 6.37 1.67 18.49
CA ARG A 46 6.46 0.78 17.32
C ARG A 46 5.75 1.38 16.10
N LEU A 47 6.32 1.18 14.91
CA LEU A 47 5.82 1.74 13.65
C LEU A 47 4.30 1.57 13.43
N PRO A 48 3.68 0.38 13.55
CA PRO A 48 2.22 0.26 13.38
C PRO A 48 1.40 1.09 14.38
N VAL A 49 1.90 1.27 15.61
CA VAL A 49 1.23 2.08 16.64
C VAL A 49 1.35 3.56 16.28
N ALA A 50 2.54 4.01 15.89
CA ALA A 50 2.78 5.38 15.44
C ALA A 50 1.90 5.75 14.23
N LEU A 51 1.82 4.86 13.23
CA LEU A 51 0.97 5.03 12.06
C LEU A 51 -0.52 5.06 12.42
N ALA A 52 -0.98 4.14 13.28
CA ALA A 52 -2.37 4.11 13.73
C ALA A 52 -2.78 5.46 14.36
N CYS A 53 -1.96 5.99 15.25
CA CYS A 53 -2.19 7.28 15.90
C CYS A 53 -2.15 8.45 14.91
N ARG A 54 -1.10 8.56 14.09
CA ARG A 54 -0.89 9.71 13.18
C ARG A 54 -1.88 9.75 12.02
N LEU A 55 -2.20 8.60 11.44
CA LEU A 55 -3.12 8.50 10.30
C LEU A 55 -4.58 8.36 10.73
N ARG A 56 -4.86 8.24 12.05
CA ARG A 56 -6.21 8.04 12.61
C ARG A 56 -6.89 6.79 12.04
N ILE A 57 -6.15 5.69 12.01
CA ILE A 57 -6.60 4.37 11.54
C ILE A 57 -6.50 3.35 12.66
N THR A 58 -7.17 2.21 12.51
CA THR A 58 -7.08 1.13 13.50
C THR A 58 -5.67 0.53 13.53
N ARG A 59 -5.29 -0.09 14.65
CA ARG A 59 -4.01 -0.82 14.76
C ARG A 59 -3.92 -1.98 13.77
N ALA A 60 -5.04 -2.66 13.51
CA ALA A 60 -5.10 -3.75 12.55
C ALA A 60 -4.81 -3.24 11.13
N GLU A 61 -5.42 -2.12 10.75
CA GLU A 61 -5.20 -1.47 9.46
C GLU A 61 -3.75 -0.98 9.30
N ALA A 62 -3.19 -0.33 10.33
CA ALA A 62 -1.79 0.10 10.30
C ALA A 62 -0.82 -1.09 10.16
N SER A 63 -1.06 -2.16 10.91
CA SER A 63 -0.23 -3.38 10.84
C SER A 63 -0.32 -4.04 9.47
N ARG A 64 -1.53 -4.08 8.88
CA ARG A 64 -1.75 -4.56 7.51
C ARG A 64 -0.94 -3.74 6.51
N ARG A 65 -0.99 -2.40 6.57
CA ARG A 65 -0.22 -1.53 5.67
C ARG A 65 1.29 -1.71 5.80
N VAL A 66 1.81 -1.93 7.02
CA VAL A 66 3.22 -2.26 7.23
C VAL A 66 3.57 -3.60 6.58
N GLY A 67 2.73 -4.62 6.75
CA GLY A 67 2.90 -5.90 6.07
C GLY A 67 2.83 -5.79 4.54
N GLU A 68 1.94 -4.94 4.01
CA GLU A 68 1.82 -4.65 2.57
C GLU A 68 3.01 -3.91 2.01
N ALA A 69 3.54 -2.94 2.75
CA ALA A 69 4.76 -2.25 2.38
C ALA A 69 5.96 -3.23 2.30
N ALA A 70 6.07 -4.17 3.24
CA ALA A 70 7.14 -5.17 3.23
C ALA A 70 7.08 -6.14 2.03
N ASP A 71 5.88 -6.47 1.54
CA ASP A 71 5.70 -7.44 0.45
C ASP A 71 5.67 -6.80 -0.95
N LEU A 72 5.06 -5.61 -1.05
CA LEU A 72 4.73 -4.96 -2.32
C LEU A 72 5.59 -3.72 -2.59
N GLY A 73 6.17 -3.13 -1.55
CA GLY A 73 7.07 -1.99 -1.68
C GLY A 73 8.41 -2.38 -2.31
N PRO A 74 9.15 -1.40 -2.87
CA PRO A 74 10.50 -1.63 -3.37
C PRO A 74 11.42 -2.06 -2.23
N ARG A 75 12.38 -2.93 -2.53
CA ARG A 75 13.38 -3.43 -1.58
C ARG A 75 14.78 -2.99 -1.99
N ARG A 76 15.71 -2.99 -1.04
CA ARG A 76 17.13 -2.72 -1.30
C ARG A 76 18.00 -3.84 -0.77
N ALA A 77 19.04 -4.21 -1.53
CA ALA A 77 20.09 -5.10 -1.07
C ALA A 77 20.99 -4.39 -0.05
N LEU A 78 21.82 -5.15 0.69
CA LEU A 78 22.81 -4.58 1.62
C LEU A 78 23.79 -3.61 0.92
N THR A 79 24.04 -3.82 -0.37
CA THR A 79 24.87 -2.96 -1.22
C THR A 79 24.12 -1.72 -1.74
N GLY A 80 22.83 -1.58 -1.45
CA GLY A 80 21.97 -0.48 -1.89
C GLY A 80 21.28 -0.70 -3.24
N GLU A 81 21.55 -1.82 -3.92
CA GLU A 81 20.90 -2.15 -5.20
C GLU A 81 19.39 -2.35 -5.04
N SER A 82 18.61 -1.89 -6.02
CA SER A 82 17.16 -2.06 -6.03
C SER A 82 16.80 -3.52 -6.29
N LEU A 83 16.01 -4.11 -5.38
CA LEU A 83 15.49 -5.46 -5.49
C LEU A 83 13.98 -5.41 -5.83
N PRO A 84 13.47 -6.38 -6.62
CA PRO A 84 12.05 -6.46 -6.88
C PRO A 84 11.27 -6.68 -5.58
N PRO A 85 9.99 -6.27 -5.51
CA PRO A 85 9.11 -6.62 -4.39
C PRO A 85 9.06 -8.13 -4.14
N GLN A 86 8.65 -8.58 -2.96
CA GLN A 86 8.53 -10.01 -2.67
C GLN A 86 7.44 -10.64 -3.56
N LEU A 87 6.31 -9.94 -3.69
CA LEU A 87 5.21 -10.33 -4.55
C LEU A 87 5.22 -9.48 -5.83
N THR A 88 6.25 -9.66 -6.67
CA THR A 88 6.51 -8.84 -7.86
C THR A 88 5.28 -8.68 -8.76
N ALA A 89 4.62 -9.78 -9.14
CA ALA A 89 3.46 -9.74 -10.02
C ALA A 89 2.29 -8.97 -9.40
N THR A 90 2.05 -9.16 -8.09
CA THR A 90 1.01 -8.45 -7.34
C THR A 90 1.30 -6.96 -7.26
N ALA A 91 2.56 -6.59 -7.00
CA ALA A 91 2.99 -5.20 -6.94
C ALA A 91 2.85 -4.50 -8.31
N THR A 92 3.24 -5.17 -9.40
CA THR A 92 3.03 -4.65 -10.77
C THR A 92 1.54 -4.44 -11.07
N ALA A 93 0.70 -5.40 -10.70
CA ALA A 93 -0.73 -5.34 -10.94
C ALA A 93 -1.42 -4.25 -10.09
N GLN A 94 -0.98 -4.03 -8.85
CA GLN A 94 -1.40 -2.90 -8.01
C GLN A 94 -0.96 -1.57 -8.61
N HIS A 95 0.29 -1.45 -9.08
CA HIS A 95 0.80 -0.23 -9.71
C HIS A 95 0.01 0.16 -10.97
N ALA A 96 -0.50 -0.83 -11.70
CA ALA A 96 -1.40 -0.65 -12.82
C ALA A 96 -2.86 -0.32 -12.43
N GLY A 97 -3.22 -0.36 -11.13
CA GLY A 97 -4.58 -0.14 -10.66
C GLY A 97 -5.55 -1.30 -10.94
N SER A 98 -5.02 -2.48 -11.29
CA SER A 98 -5.84 -3.66 -11.58
C SER A 98 -6.23 -4.44 -10.32
N LEU A 99 -5.41 -4.35 -9.26
CA LEU A 99 -5.68 -5.00 -7.96
C LEU A 99 -5.96 -3.96 -6.87
N GLY A 100 -7.04 -4.19 -6.12
CA GLY A 100 -7.33 -3.47 -4.88
C GLY A 100 -7.00 -4.29 -3.65
N GLU A 101 -7.27 -3.71 -2.48
CA GLU A 101 -6.98 -4.30 -1.17
C GLU A 101 -7.50 -5.73 -1.01
N GLY A 102 -8.75 -5.99 -1.40
CA GLY A 102 -9.35 -7.31 -1.27
C GLY A 102 -8.59 -8.40 -2.05
N HIS A 103 -8.15 -8.10 -3.28
CA HIS A 103 -7.35 -9.04 -4.07
C HIS A 103 -5.98 -9.25 -3.44
N ILE A 104 -5.33 -8.18 -3.01
CA ILE A 104 -4.01 -8.23 -2.36
C ILE A 104 -4.07 -9.09 -1.11
N ARG A 105 -5.10 -8.93 -0.27
CA ARG A 105 -5.31 -9.74 0.92
C ARG A 105 -5.38 -11.23 0.58
N VAL A 106 -6.25 -11.61 -0.36
CA VAL A 106 -6.39 -13.02 -0.78
C VAL A 106 -5.07 -13.59 -1.32
N ILE A 107 -4.34 -12.83 -2.12
CA ILE A 107 -3.05 -13.28 -2.68
C ILE A 107 -2.01 -13.47 -1.57
N ARG A 108 -1.94 -12.54 -0.61
CA ARG A 108 -1.03 -12.64 0.54
C ARG A 108 -1.37 -13.83 1.42
N ASP A 109 -2.65 -14.05 1.70
CA ASP A 109 -3.12 -15.16 2.54
C ASP A 109 -2.90 -16.52 1.85
N PHE A 110 -2.87 -16.56 0.51
CA PHE A 110 -2.58 -17.78 -0.25
C PHE A 110 -1.08 -18.10 -0.34
N LEU A 111 -0.22 -17.08 -0.38
CA LEU A 111 1.23 -17.24 -0.61
C LEU A 111 2.08 -17.22 0.67
N ARG A 112 1.48 -16.94 1.84
CA ARG A 112 2.13 -16.94 3.15
C ARG A 112 1.58 -18.06 4.02
#